data_AF-A0A7S1XWQ2-F1
#
_entry.id   AF-A0A7S1XWQ2-F1
#
_cell.length_a   1.000
_cell.length_b   1.000
_cell.length_c   1.000
_cell.angle_alpha   90.00
_cell.angle_beta   90.00
_cell.angle_gamma   90.00
#
_symmetry.space_group_name_H-M   'P 1'
#
loop_
_entity.id
_entity.type
_entity.pdbx_description
1 polymer ?
#
loop_
_entity_poly.entity_id
_entity_poly.type
_entity_poly.pdbx_seq_one_letter_code
_entity_poly.pdbx_strand_id
1 'polypeptide(L)'
;ALRVRVAELAIGRGGDLTKWAKQFSLVALLGLDISRVALEECNRRIRKGRPYPYVLLEADMAEPGLGVGFGAGGYGAAGDKFTVVEAQKDDVLRQGLAGAFDIVAVQFALHYAFARGAAATAAVFDNISALP
;
A
#
# COMPACT_ATOMS: atom_id res chain seq x y z
N ALA A 1 16.38 12.58 9.48
CA ALA A 1 14.93 12.38 9.27
C ALA A 1 14.52 11.04 9.88
N LEU A 2 13.34 10.95 10.49
CA LEU A 2 12.80 9.68 10.97
C LEU A 2 12.67 8.70 9.80
N ARG A 3 13.08 7.45 10.00
CA ARG A 3 12.97 6.37 9.01
C ARG A 3 11.60 5.71 9.20
N VAL A 4 10.81 5.64 8.14
CA VAL A 4 9.44 5.10 8.22
C VAL A 4 9.11 4.21 7.02
N ARG A 5 8.34 3.16 7.28
CA ARG A 5 7.62 2.35 6.30
C ARG A 5 6.18 2.83 6.26
N VAL A 6 5.68 3.10 5.06
CA VAL A 6 4.32 3.64 4.88
C VAL A 6 3.49 2.68 4.04
N ALA A 7 2.30 2.36 4.54
CA ALA A 7 1.23 1.81 3.73
C ALA A 7 0.23 2.92 3.42
N GLU A 8 -0.05 3.17 2.14
CA GLU A 8 -1.01 4.16 1.69
C GLU A 8 -2.16 3.45 0.98
N LEU A 9 -3.28 3.32 1.69
CA LEU A 9 -4.53 2.77 1.17
C LEU A 9 -5.26 3.88 0.40
N ALA A 10 -5.61 3.58 -0.85
CA ALA A 10 -6.07 4.56 -1.85
C ALA A 10 -5.00 5.63 -2.17
N ILE A 11 -3.80 5.17 -2.54
CA ILE A 11 -2.66 6.02 -2.93
C ILE A 11 -2.97 6.91 -4.16
N GLY A 12 -3.96 6.52 -4.96
CA GLY A 12 -4.34 7.19 -6.19
C GLY A 12 -3.15 7.38 -7.12
N ARG A 13 -3.01 8.60 -7.63
CA ARG A 13 -1.92 8.99 -8.55
C ARG A 13 -0.63 9.36 -7.79
N GLY A 14 -0.52 9.07 -6.49
CA GLY A 14 0.65 9.41 -5.67
C GLY A 14 0.78 10.90 -5.36
N GLY A 15 -0.31 11.53 -4.88
CA GLY A 15 -0.32 12.95 -4.48
C GLY A 15 0.54 13.25 -3.25
N ASP A 16 0.63 12.28 -2.33
CA ASP A 16 1.27 12.46 -1.02
C ASP A 16 2.72 11.95 -0.98
N LEU A 17 3.20 11.33 -2.06
CA LEU A 17 4.60 10.88 -2.19
C LEU A 17 5.60 11.98 -1.83
N THR A 18 5.34 13.23 -2.23
CA THR A 18 6.22 14.39 -1.92
C THR A 18 6.19 14.71 -0.43
N LYS A 19 5.05 14.57 0.25
CA LYS A 19 4.93 14.76 1.69
C LYS A 19 5.73 13.68 2.42
N TRP A 20 5.61 12.42 2.01
CA TRP A 20 6.39 11.35 2.61
C TRP A 20 7.89 11.55 2.47
N ALA A 21 8.36 11.89 1.27
CA ALA A 21 9.79 12.06 1.00
C ALA A 21 10.42 13.33 1.61
N LYS A 22 9.63 14.39 1.86
CA LYS A 22 10.14 15.63 2.46
C LYS A 22 10.24 15.53 3.98
N GLN A 23 9.28 14.86 4.63
CA GLN A 23 9.18 14.78 6.09
C GLN A 23 10.00 13.61 6.65
N PHE A 24 10.15 12.53 5.87
CA PHE A 24 10.74 11.29 6.35
C PHE A 24 11.80 10.73 5.41
N SER A 25 12.64 9.84 5.95
CA SER A 25 13.46 8.94 5.16
C SER A 25 12.65 7.68 4.89
N LEU A 26 11.98 7.63 3.73
CA LEU A 26 11.11 6.51 3.38
C LEU A 26 11.95 5.23 3.20
N VAL A 27 11.67 4.22 4.03
CA VAL A 27 12.35 2.92 3.99
C VAL A 27 11.67 1.98 3.01
N ALA A 28 10.35 1.99 2.99
CA ALA A 28 9.54 1.25 2.04
C ALA A 28 8.17 1.92 1.88
N LEU A 29 7.56 1.74 0.71
CA LEU A 29 6.20 2.17 0.41
C LEU A 29 5.37 0.97 -0.07
N LEU A 30 4.24 0.72 0.58
CA LEU A 30 3.13 -0.03 -0.01
C LEU A 30 2.08 0.96 -0.48
N GLY A 31 1.83 1.03 -1.77
CA GLY A 31 0.73 1.79 -2.35
C GLY A 31 -0.36 0.87 -2.84
N LEU A 32 -1.60 1.12 -2.45
CA LEU A 32 -2.75 0.36 -2.92
C LEU A 32 -3.81 1.29 -3.50
N ASP A 33 -4.39 0.92 -4.63
CA ASP A 33 -5.54 1.62 -5.20
C ASP A 33 -6.43 0.65 -5.99
N ILE A 34 -7.73 0.94 -6.09
CA ILE A 34 -8.65 0.16 -6.92
C ILE A 34 -8.44 0.45 -8.42
N SER A 35 -7.80 1.57 -8.77
CA SER A 35 -7.57 2.00 -10.14
C SER A 35 -6.15 1.69 -10.61
N ARG A 36 -6.01 0.69 -11.49
CA ARG A 36 -4.74 0.39 -12.19
C ARG A 36 -4.13 1.63 -12.88
N VAL A 37 -4.96 2.42 -13.56
CA VAL A 37 -4.51 3.64 -14.25
C VAL A 37 -3.89 4.63 -13.26
N ALA A 38 -4.49 4.80 -12.07
CA ALA A 38 -3.93 5.67 -11.05
C ALA A 38 -2.56 5.15 -10.55
N LEU A 39 -2.43 3.83 -10.37
CA LEU A 39 -1.17 3.20 -9.97
C LEU A 39 -0.08 3.32 -11.04
N GLU A 40 -0.41 3.19 -12.32
CA GLU A 40 0.55 3.42 -13.42
C GLU A 40 1.06 4.86 -13.44
N GLU A 41 0.18 5.84 -13.18
CA GLU A 41 0.59 7.23 -13.02
C GLU A 41 1.43 7.46 -11.76
N CYS A 42 1.07 6.81 -10.65
CA CYS A 42 1.84 6.84 -9.39
C CYS A 42 3.26 6.30 -9.61
N ASN A 43 3.39 5.14 -10.26
CA ASN A 43 4.66 4.51 -10.64
C ASN A 43 5.53 5.47 -11.45
N ARG A 44 4.94 6.14 -12.46
CA ARG A 44 5.64 7.15 -13.26
C ARG A 44 6.20 8.30 -12.41
N ARG A 45 5.51 8.70 -11.35
CA ARG A 45 6.00 9.73 -10.41
C ARG A 45 7.08 9.22 -9.47
N ILE A 46 7.00 7.97 -9.03
CA ILE A 46 8.04 7.33 -8.21
C ILE A 46 9.35 7.23 -9.02
N ARG A 47 9.27 6.67 -10.23
CA ARG A 47 10.43 6.50 -11.13
C ARG A 47 11.13 7.80 -11.52
N LYS A 48 10.44 8.94 -11.50
CA LYS A 48 11.00 10.26 -11.84
C LYS A 48 11.96 10.86 -10.80
N GLY A 49 12.16 10.24 -9.64
CA GLY A 49 13.15 10.76 -8.69
C GLY A 49 13.07 10.23 -7.26
N ARG A 50 12.53 9.03 -7.04
CA ARG A 50 12.33 8.48 -5.68
C ARG A 50 13.01 7.12 -5.54
N PRO A 51 14.17 7.05 -4.87
CA PRO A 51 14.99 5.84 -4.80
C PRO A 51 14.68 4.99 -3.55
N TYR A 52 13.41 4.77 -3.24
CA TYR A 52 13.01 3.86 -2.14
C TYR A 52 12.33 2.60 -2.69
N PRO A 53 12.48 1.44 -2.02
CA PRO A 53 11.71 0.24 -2.33
C PRO A 53 10.21 0.51 -2.26
N TYR A 54 9.46 -0.04 -3.22
CA TYR A 54 8.01 0.10 -3.22
C TYR A 54 7.30 -1.08 -3.88
N VAL A 55 6.06 -1.28 -3.47
CA VAL A 55 5.08 -2.16 -4.13
C VAL A 55 3.83 -1.35 -4.40
N LEU A 56 3.27 -1.52 -5.60
CA LEU A 56 1.97 -1.01 -5.98
C LEU A 56 1.02 -2.18 -6.22
N LEU A 57 -0.07 -2.20 -5.47
CA LEU A 57 -1.10 -3.22 -5.53
C LEU A 57 -2.40 -2.63 -6.08
N GLU A 58 -2.94 -3.25 -7.11
CA GLU A 58 -4.33 -3.05 -7.50
C GLU A 58 -5.20 -3.89 -6.59
N ALA A 59 -5.96 -3.23 -5.72
CA ALA A 59 -6.88 -3.88 -4.81
C ALA A 59 -7.93 -2.90 -4.27
N ASP A 60 -9.02 -3.47 -3.75
CA ASP A 60 -10.02 -2.73 -3.03
C ASP A 60 -9.73 -2.79 -1.53
N MET A 61 -9.46 -1.64 -0.91
CA MET A 61 -9.17 -1.56 0.52
C MET A 61 -10.34 -2.01 1.42
N ALA A 62 -11.57 -2.01 0.88
CA ALA A 62 -12.78 -2.40 1.58
C ALA A 62 -13.17 -3.87 1.33
N GLU A 63 -12.36 -4.62 0.58
CA GLU A 63 -12.47 -6.08 0.51
C GLU A 63 -11.58 -6.72 1.60
N PRO A 64 -12.06 -7.78 2.28
CA PRO A 64 -11.28 -8.43 3.32
C PRO A 64 -10.06 -9.16 2.73
N GLY A 65 -9.01 -9.27 3.54
CA GLY A 65 -7.91 -10.20 3.27
C GLY A 65 -6.65 -9.58 2.67
N LEU A 66 -6.50 -8.25 2.71
CA LEU A 66 -5.27 -7.60 2.23
C LEU A 66 -4.06 -7.95 3.09
N GLY A 67 -4.23 -8.09 4.41
CA GLY A 67 -3.14 -8.47 5.33
C GLY A 67 -2.67 -9.92 5.19
N VAL A 68 -3.49 -10.80 4.62
CA VAL A 68 -3.25 -12.26 4.58
C VAL A 68 -2.15 -12.63 3.57
N GLY A 69 -1.93 -11.77 2.57
CA GLY A 69 -0.90 -11.96 1.55
C GLY A 69 0.50 -11.44 1.92
N PHE A 70 0.73 -10.92 3.14
CA PHE A 70 2.06 -10.41 3.56
C PHE A 70 2.79 -11.34 4.55
N GLY A 71 2.38 -12.60 4.67
CA GLY A 71 3.01 -13.59 5.56
C GLY A 71 4.41 -14.03 5.13
N ALA A 72 4.99 -15.01 5.85
CA ALA A 72 6.37 -15.50 5.69
C ALA A 72 6.74 -16.00 4.26
N GLY A 73 5.78 -16.17 3.36
CA GLY A 73 5.99 -16.53 1.95
C GLY A 73 6.15 -15.34 0.98
N GLY A 74 5.97 -14.10 1.44
CA GLY A 74 5.86 -12.92 0.59
C GLY A 74 4.44 -12.70 0.04
N TYR A 75 4.31 -11.78 -0.91
CA TYR A 75 3.07 -11.40 -1.61
C TYR A 75 2.94 -12.11 -2.97
N GLY A 76 1.70 -12.32 -3.44
CA GLY A 76 1.42 -12.94 -4.75
C GLY A 76 1.13 -14.45 -4.69
N ALA A 77 0.59 -14.95 -3.57
CA ALA A 77 0.14 -16.33 -3.46
C ALA A 77 -1.18 -16.54 -4.23
N ALA A 78 -1.43 -17.78 -4.66
CA ALA A 78 -2.70 -18.15 -5.28
C ALA A 78 -3.85 -17.93 -4.27
N GLY A 79 -4.74 -16.98 -4.57
CA GLY A 79 -5.88 -16.61 -3.71
C GLY A 79 -5.88 -15.17 -3.20
N ASP A 80 -4.80 -14.41 -3.44
CA ASP A 80 -4.70 -13.01 -3.06
C ASP A 80 -5.81 -12.16 -3.72
N LYS A 81 -6.39 -11.23 -2.94
CA LYS A 81 -7.43 -10.29 -3.41
C LYS A 81 -6.84 -9.03 -4.05
N PHE A 82 -5.58 -9.08 -4.45
CA PHE A 82 -4.88 -7.99 -5.09
C PHE A 82 -4.09 -8.48 -6.30
N THR A 83 -3.79 -7.56 -7.22
CA THR A 83 -2.84 -7.78 -8.31
C THR A 83 -1.62 -6.90 -8.10
N VAL A 84 -0.42 -7.46 -8.18
CA VAL A 84 0.82 -6.66 -8.18
C VAL A 84 0.94 -5.91 -9.50
N VAL A 85 0.87 -4.58 -9.46
CA VAL A 85 1.04 -3.72 -10.64
C VAL A 85 2.51 -3.41 -10.86
N GLU A 86 3.25 -3.14 -9.79
CA GLU A 86 4.68 -2.85 -9.85
C GLU A 86 5.36 -3.22 -8.52
N ALA A 87 6.58 -3.70 -8.61
CA ALA A 87 7.40 -4.03 -7.45
C ALA A 87 8.87 -3.71 -7.77
N GLN A 88 9.50 -2.81 -7.02
CA GLN A 88 10.92 -2.50 -7.20
C GLN A 88 11.81 -3.38 -6.30
N LYS A 89 12.58 -4.27 -6.95
CA LYS A 89 13.66 -5.16 -6.45
C LYS A 89 13.22 -6.37 -5.61
N ASP A 90 13.56 -7.54 -6.13
CA ASP A 90 13.10 -8.88 -5.74
C ASP A 90 13.52 -9.39 -4.34
N ASP A 91 14.46 -8.73 -3.65
CA ASP A 91 14.92 -9.17 -2.32
C ASP A 91 14.54 -8.22 -1.17
N VAL A 92 14.38 -6.92 -1.47
CA VAL A 92 14.08 -5.92 -0.45
C VAL A 92 12.60 -5.91 -0.10
N LEU A 93 11.72 -6.40 -0.96
CA LEU A 93 10.29 -6.46 -0.67
C LEU A 93 9.92 -7.64 0.23
N ARG A 94 10.68 -8.74 0.18
CA ARG A 94 10.61 -9.83 1.17
C ARG A 94 11.19 -9.47 2.53
N GLN A 95 12.07 -8.46 2.62
CA GLN A 95 12.72 -8.08 3.89
C GLN A 95 12.24 -6.73 4.45
N GLY A 96 11.78 -5.82 3.58
CA GLY A 96 11.41 -4.43 3.87
C GLY A 96 9.92 -4.24 4.11
N LEU A 97 9.07 -5.15 3.60
CA LEU A 97 7.67 -5.28 4.01
C LEU A 97 7.45 -6.37 5.07
N ALA A 98 8.49 -7.13 5.42
CA ALA A 98 8.41 -8.20 6.42
C ALA A 98 8.30 -7.70 7.87
N GLY A 99 7.82 -6.48 8.09
CA GLY A 99 7.41 -6.03 9.41
C GLY A 99 6.69 -4.70 9.41
N ALA A 100 6.16 -4.37 10.60
CA ALA A 100 5.29 -3.24 10.96
C ALA A 100 5.40 -2.03 10.04
N PHE A 101 4.39 -1.76 9.23
CA PHE A 101 4.22 -0.41 8.72
C PHE A 101 4.13 0.54 9.91
N ASP A 102 5.03 1.52 9.94
CA ASP A 102 5.07 2.50 11.03
C ASP A 102 3.90 3.49 10.88
N ILE A 103 3.40 3.67 9.65
CA ILE A 103 2.26 4.51 9.31
C ILE A 103 1.37 3.79 8.28
N VAL A 104 0.08 3.68 8.60
CA VAL A 104 -0.97 3.35 7.62
C VAL A 104 -1.81 4.60 7.36
N ALA A 105 -1.83 5.06 6.12
CA ALA A 105 -2.53 6.27 5.70
C ALA A 105 -3.73 5.92 4.82
N VAL A 106 -4.88 6.57 5.09
CA VAL A 106 -6.12 6.44 4.32
C VAL A 106 -6.67 7.84 4.02
N GLN A 107 -6.06 8.54 3.08
CA GLN A 107 -6.40 9.93 2.80
C GLN A 107 -7.61 10.02 1.86
N PHE A 108 -8.65 10.75 2.28
CA PHE A 108 -9.85 11.02 1.48
C PHE A 108 -10.59 9.80 0.90
N ALA A 109 -10.41 8.60 1.47
CA ALA A 109 -10.99 7.38 0.90
C ALA A 109 -11.88 6.60 1.87
N LEU A 110 -11.70 6.78 3.18
CA LEU A 110 -12.39 5.95 4.19
C LEU A 110 -13.93 5.98 4.06
N HIS A 111 -14.49 7.12 3.65
CA HIS A 111 -15.93 7.30 3.47
C HIS A 111 -16.55 6.38 2.40
N TYR A 112 -15.76 5.91 1.42
CA TYR A 112 -16.26 4.93 0.43
C TYR A 112 -16.64 3.59 1.07
N ALA A 113 -15.89 3.16 2.10
CA ALA A 113 -16.22 1.93 2.82
C ALA A 113 -17.50 2.09 3.65
N PHE A 114 -17.68 3.24 4.30
CA PHE A 114 -18.89 3.55 5.05
C PHE A 114 -20.15 3.56 4.17
N ALA A 115 -20.04 4.04 2.92
CA ALA A 115 -21.16 4.02 1.98
C ALA A 115 -21.59 2.59 1.56
N ARG A 116 -20.68 1.61 1.66
CA ARG A 116 -20.93 0.20 1.31
C ARG A 116 -21.48 -0.63 2.49
N GLY A 117 -21.54 -0.05 3.69
CA GLY A 117 -22.11 -0.68 4.88
C GLY A 117 -21.07 -1.29 5.83
N ALA A 118 -21.58 -1.95 6.88
CA ALA A 118 -20.79 -2.37 8.02
C ALA A 118 -19.68 -3.38 7.68
N ALA A 119 -19.93 -4.33 6.77
CA ALA A 119 -18.94 -5.34 6.39
C ALA A 119 -17.72 -4.72 5.69
N ALA A 120 -17.96 -3.81 4.73
CA ALA A 120 -16.89 -3.08 4.03
C ALA A 120 -16.10 -2.19 4.98
N THR A 121 -16.79 -1.57 5.94
CA THR A 121 -16.16 -0.75 6.99
C THR A 121 -15.25 -1.59 7.89
N ALA A 122 -15.74 -2.74 8.37
CA ALA A 122 -14.96 -3.66 9.17
C ALA A 122 -13.72 -4.15 8.42
N ALA A 123 -13.88 -4.53 7.14
CA ALA A 123 -12.78 -4.99 6.30
C ALA A 123 -11.62 -3.97 6.20
N VAL A 124 -11.92 -2.67 6.07
CA VAL A 124 -10.87 -1.63 6.05
C VAL A 124 -10.08 -1.63 7.36
N PHE A 125 -10.76 -1.68 8.51
CA PHE A 125 -10.11 -1.66 9.82
C PHE A 125 -9.32 -2.94 10.10
N ASP A 126 -9.85 -4.10 9.68
CA ASP A 126 -9.15 -5.38 9.75
C ASP A 126 -7.88 -5.33 8.90
N ASN A 127 -7.96 -4.81 7.67
CA ASN A 127 -6.82 -4.65 6.78
C ASN A 127 -5.77 -3.69 7.37
N ILE A 128 -6.16 -2.53 7.93
CA ILE A 128 -5.24 -1.60 8.59
C ILE A 128 -4.50 -2.29 9.75
N SER A 129 -5.22 -3.11 10.52
CA SER A 129 -4.68 -3.79 11.70
C SER A 129 -3.83 -5.02 11.36
N ALA A 130 -4.06 -5.62 10.19
CA ALA A 130 -3.39 -6.84 9.73
C ALA A 130 -2.18 -6.57 8.83
N LEU A 131 -2.00 -5.34 8.34
CA LEU A 131 -0.78 -4.98 7.61
C LEU A 131 0.40 -5.08 8.58
N PRO A 132 1.39 -5.94 8.25
CA PRO A 132 2.36 -6.43 9.21
C PRO A 132 3.27 -5.35 9.71
#